data_AF-A0A9D6KZS4-F1
#
_entry.id   AF-A0A9D6KZS4-F1
#
_cell.length_a   1.000
_cell.length_b   1.000
_cell.length_c   1.000
_cell.angle_alpha   90.00
_cell.angle_beta   90.00
_cell.angle_gamma   90.00
#
_symmetry.space_group_name_H-M   'P 1'
#
loop_
_entity.id
_entity.type
_entity.pdbx_description
1 polymer ?
#
loop_
_entity_poly.entity_id
_entity_poly.type
_entity_poly.pdbx_seq_one_letter_code
_entity_poly.pdbx_strand_id
1 'polypeptide(L)'
;MKHQKSFPFQIVFVGIALIYSSASQSQSWSNLFNGNNLEGWKMLNGQAQYLALNNEIVGTTVLGSPNSFLATEKSFGDFILELEFKVDGQNNSGVQIRSESKPDYQNGRVHGYQIEIDPSNRMWTGGIYDEARRE
;
A
#
# COMPACT_ATOMS: atom_id res chain seq x y z
N MET A 1 -52.11 -51.83 47.39
CA MET A 1 -52.28 -50.80 46.35
C MET A 1 -51.17 -49.77 46.50
N LYS A 2 -50.31 -49.61 45.49
CA LYS A 2 -49.15 -48.72 45.49
C LYS A 2 -49.60 -47.27 45.29
N HIS A 3 -49.27 -46.36 46.20
CA HIS A 3 -49.37 -44.92 45.95
C HIS A 3 -48.04 -44.43 45.37
N GLN A 4 -48.00 -44.19 44.06
CA GLN A 4 -46.92 -43.42 43.43
C GLN A 4 -47.20 -41.93 43.64
N LYS A 5 -46.24 -41.23 44.25
CA LYS A 5 -46.22 -39.76 44.27
C LYS A 5 -45.36 -39.30 43.09
N SER A 6 -45.98 -38.64 42.11
CA SER A 6 -45.29 -37.99 40.99
C SER A 6 -44.81 -36.61 41.41
N PHE A 7 -43.51 -36.35 41.30
CA PHE A 7 -42.96 -34.99 41.36
C PHE A 7 -42.79 -34.44 39.94
N PRO A 8 -43.17 -33.18 39.66
CA PRO A 8 -42.98 -32.59 38.34
C PRO A 8 -41.51 -32.20 38.16
N PHE A 9 -40.89 -32.67 37.08
CA PHE A 9 -39.54 -32.30 36.68
C PHE A 9 -39.63 -30.99 35.88
N GLN A 10 -39.26 -29.86 36.48
CA GLN A 10 -39.16 -28.58 35.77
C GLN A 10 -37.78 -28.47 35.11
N ILE A 11 -37.76 -28.57 33.78
CA ILE A 11 -36.58 -28.32 32.96
C ILE A 11 -36.48 -26.81 32.76
N VAL A 12 -35.46 -26.19 33.36
CA VAL A 12 -35.10 -24.80 33.10
C VAL A 12 -34.14 -24.76 31.92
N PHE A 13 -34.61 -24.27 30.77
CA PHE A 13 -33.73 -23.94 29.64
C PHE A 13 -33.08 -22.58 29.90
N VAL A 14 -31.79 -22.59 30.26
CA VAL A 14 -30.96 -21.39 30.27
C VAL A 14 -30.45 -21.19 28.84
N GLY A 15 -31.10 -20.30 28.09
CA GLY A 15 -30.63 -19.87 26.78
C GLY A 15 -29.39 -18.99 26.93
N ILE A 16 -28.22 -19.51 26.59
CA ILE A 16 -27.01 -18.70 26.41
C ILE A 16 -27.17 -17.98 25.08
N ALA A 17 -27.58 -16.70 25.13
CA ALA A 17 -27.51 -15.82 23.98
C ALA A 17 -26.04 -15.43 23.77
N LEU A 18 -25.39 -16.06 22.78
CA LEU A 18 -24.09 -15.64 22.27
C LEU A 18 -24.27 -14.30 21.55
N ILE A 19 -24.04 -13.20 22.27
CA ILE A 19 -23.95 -11.86 21.69
C ILE A 19 -22.60 -11.80 20.97
N TYR A 20 -22.61 -12.08 19.66
CA TYR A 20 -21.49 -11.75 18.79
C TYR A 20 -21.43 -10.23 18.65
N SER A 21 -20.62 -9.58 19.48
CA SER A 21 -20.25 -8.18 19.27
C SER A 21 -19.31 -8.15 18.05
N SER A 22 -19.85 -7.78 16.89
CA SER A 22 -19.06 -7.42 15.73
C SER A 22 -18.31 -6.12 16.05
N ALA A 23 -17.16 -6.23 16.71
CA ALA A 23 -16.26 -5.10 16.85
C ALA A 23 -15.78 -4.71 15.45
N SER A 24 -16.38 -3.67 14.88
CA SER A 24 -15.86 -3.02 13.67
C SER A 24 -14.48 -2.48 14.03
N GLN A 25 -13.43 -3.21 13.65
CA GLN A 25 -12.06 -2.79 13.87
C GLN A 25 -11.83 -1.56 12.99
N SER A 26 -11.78 -0.37 13.60
CA SER A 26 -11.42 0.86 12.89
C SER A 26 -10.06 0.66 12.23
N GLN A 27 -10.01 0.72 10.90
CA GLN A 27 -8.76 0.58 10.16
C GLN A 27 -7.88 1.80 10.47
N SER A 28 -6.75 1.55 11.14
CA SER A 28 -5.79 2.60 11.46
C SER A 28 -4.89 2.87 10.26
N TRP A 29 -4.93 4.10 9.74
CA TRP A 29 -4.09 4.55 8.64
C TRP A 29 -2.79 5.19 9.14
N SER A 30 -1.71 5.02 8.37
CA SER A 30 -0.43 5.68 8.61
C SER A 30 -0.04 6.49 7.37
N ASN A 31 0.12 7.80 7.55
CA ASN A 31 0.54 8.69 6.47
C ASN A 31 2.02 8.48 6.15
N LEU A 32 2.34 8.14 4.89
CA LEU A 32 3.72 8.03 4.43
C LEU A 32 4.36 9.40 4.16
N PHE A 33 3.56 10.38 3.75
CA PHE A 33 3.99 11.76 3.57
C PHE A 33 3.42 12.64 4.68
N ASN A 34 4.27 13.47 5.28
CA ASN A 34 3.89 14.31 6.42
C ASN A 34 3.30 15.69 6.01
N GLY A 35 3.17 15.96 4.72
CA GLY A 35 2.61 17.20 4.19
C GLY A 35 3.62 18.35 3.99
N ASN A 36 4.80 18.25 4.60
CA ASN A 36 5.70 19.40 4.76
C ASN A 36 7.11 19.17 4.20
N ASN A 37 7.62 17.94 4.28
CA ASN A 37 8.97 17.60 3.84
C ASN A 37 9.08 16.11 3.46
N LEU A 38 10.26 15.71 2.99
CA LEU A 38 10.52 14.33 2.53
C LEU A 38 11.18 13.45 3.61
N GLU A 39 10.98 13.74 4.90
CA GLU A 39 11.44 12.87 5.97
C GLU A 39 10.83 11.46 5.85
N GLY A 40 11.67 10.43 5.98
CA GLY A 40 11.27 9.04 5.77
C GLY A 40 11.31 8.59 4.30
N TRP A 41 11.82 9.43 3.39
CA TRP A 41 12.02 9.14 1.97
C TRP A 41 13.50 9.26 1.58
N LYS A 42 13.92 8.45 0.60
CA LYS A 42 15.28 8.46 0.04
C LYS A 42 15.24 8.40 -1.48
N MET A 43 16.18 9.10 -2.10
CA MET A 43 16.36 9.12 -3.55
C MET A 43 17.18 7.92 -4.02
N LEU A 44 16.73 7.26 -5.10
CA LEU A 44 17.42 6.13 -5.72
C LEU A 44 17.55 6.32 -7.24
N ASN A 45 18.69 5.85 -7.75
CA ASN A 45 19.10 5.81 -9.15
C ASN A 45 19.27 7.18 -9.85
N GLY A 46 18.24 7.69 -10.53
CA GLY A 46 18.38 8.90 -11.35
C GLY A 46 18.45 10.22 -10.58
N GLN A 47 18.32 11.31 -11.32
CA GLN A 47 18.56 12.70 -10.89
C GLN A 47 17.29 13.55 -10.86
N ALA A 48 16.09 12.96 -10.94
CA ALA A 48 14.85 13.71 -10.80
C ALA A 48 14.83 14.49 -9.47
N GLN A 49 14.24 15.68 -9.49
CA GLN A 49 14.07 16.47 -8.28
C GLN A 49 12.72 16.14 -7.66
N TYR A 50 12.69 15.95 -6.34
CA TYR A 50 11.47 15.80 -5.57
C TYR A 50 11.40 16.88 -4.51
N LEU A 51 10.25 17.56 -4.45
CA LEU A 51 9.99 18.63 -3.50
C LEU A 51 8.67 18.38 -2.77
N ALA A 52 8.62 18.74 -1.49
CA ALA A 52 7.37 18.85 -0.77
C ALA A 52 6.84 20.29 -0.96
N LEU A 53 5.72 20.44 -1.67
CA LEU A 53 5.12 21.74 -1.98
C LEU A 53 3.60 21.63 -1.84
N ASN A 54 2.98 22.57 -1.13
CA ASN A 54 1.51 22.65 -1.01
C ASN A 54 0.84 21.34 -0.57
N ASN A 55 1.43 20.63 0.41
CA ASN A 55 0.92 19.34 0.88
C ASN A 55 0.93 18.23 -0.20
N GLU A 56 1.82 18.34 -1.19
CA GLU A 56 2.06 17.34 -2.23
C GLU A 56 3.56 17.02 -2.36
N ILE A 57 3.88 15.82 -2.85
CA ILE A 57 5.21 15.49 -3.35
C ILE A 57 5.21 15.74 -4.85
N VAL A 58 6.04 16.68 -5.30
CA VAL A 58 6.18 17.05 -6.71
C VAL A 58 7.50 16.51 -7.25
N GLY A 59 7.42 15.58 -8.20
CA GLY A 59 8.56 15.01 -8.91
C GLY A 59 8.75 15.65 -10.29
N THR A 60 9.97 16.08 -10.60
CA THR A 60 10.34 16.68 -11.90
C THR A 60 11.43 15.86 -12.57
N THR A 61 11.11 15.27 -13.72
CA THR A 61 12.05 14.47 -14.52
C THR A 61 13.19 15.32 -15.08
N VAL A 62 14.38 14.73 -15.18
CA VAL A 62 15.56 15.36 -15.81
C VAL A 62 15.88 14.60 -17.09
N LEU A 63 15.96 15.31 -18.22
CA LEU A 63 16.30 14.72 -19.52
C LEU A 63 17.71 14.10 -19.48
N GLY A 64 17.85 12.88 -20.00
CA GLY A 64 19.11 12.15 -20.01
C GLY A 64 19.49 11.45 -18.71
N SER A 65 18.68 11.59 -17.65
CA SER A 65 18.80 10.78 -16.42
C SER A 65 18.12 9.42 -16.61
N PRO A 66 18.61 8.34 -15.96
CA PRO A 66 17.82 7.12 -15.80
C PRO A 66 16.60 7.37 -14.91
N ASN A 67 15.73 6.36 -14.80
CA ASN A 67 14.59 6.35 -13.88
C ASN A 67 15.04 6.74 -12.47
N SER A 68 14.26 7.62 -11.84
CA SER A 68 14.50 8.11 -10.49
C SER A 68 13.36 7.66 -9.60
N PHE A 69 13.68 7.27 -8.37
CA PHE A 69 12.68 6.79 -7.42
C PHE A 69 12.83 7.51 -6.09
N LEU A 70 11.73 8.06 -5.59
CA LEU A 70 11.61 8.49 -4.21
C LEU A 70 11.01 7.34 -3.41
N ALA A 71 11.87 6.59 -2.71
CA ALA A 71 11.49 5.38 -1.99
C ALA A 71 11.29 5.67 -0.50
N THR A 72 10.37 4.96 0.15
CA THR A 72 10.27 4.98 1.61
C THR A 72 11.55 4.38 2.23
N GLU A 73 11.98 4.91 3.37
CA GLU A 73 13.07 4.30 4.15
C GLU A 73 12.63 2.99 4.79
N LYS A 74 11.36 2.91 5.18
CA LYS A 74 10.73 1.68 5.69
C LYS A 74 10.33 0.74 4.55
N SER A 75 10.37 -0.55 4.84
CA SER A 75 9.84 -1.61 3.97
C SER A 75 8.48 -2.08 4.47
N PHE A 76 7.60 -2.45 3.55
CA PHE A 76 6.24 -2.90 3.85
C PHE A 76 5.95 -4.25 3.16
N GLY A 77 5.37 -5.18 3.91
CA GLY A 77 4.91 -6.48 3.42
C GLY A 77 3.45 -6.41 3.00
N ASP A 78 2.55 -6.84 3.89
CA ASP A 78 1.11 -6.71 3.71
C ASP A 78 0.64 -5.31 4.12
N PHE A 79 -0.07 -4.63 3.22
CA PHE A 79 -0.57 -3.29 3.43
C PHE A 79 -1.78 -3.01 2.54
N ILE A 80 -2.52 -1.97 2.90
CA ILE A 80 -3.44 -1.26 2.00
C ILE A 80 -2.79 0.11 1.79
N LEU A 81 -2.61 0.50 0.53
CA LEU A 81 -2.03 1.79 0.15
C LEU A 81 -3.10 2.59 -0.60
N GLU A 82 -3.33 3.81 -0.14
CA GLU A 82 -4.15 4.81 -0.81
C GLU A 82 -3.27 6.04 -1.07
N LEU A 83 -3.38 6.57 -2.29
CA LEU A 83 -2.73 7.81 -2.70
C LEU A 83 -3.52 8.45 -3.84
N GLU A 84 -3.40 9.77 -3.93
CA GLU A 84 -3.83 10.53 -5.10
C GLU A 84 -2.60 10.86 -5.93
N PHE A 85 -2.73 10.82 -7.25
CA PHE A 85 -1.65 11.19 -8.16
C PHE A 85 -2.17 12.06 -9.28
N LYS A 86 -1.27 12.89 -9.82
CA LYS A 86 -1.47 13.65 -11.04
C LYS A 86 -0.18 13.61 -11.84
N VAL A 87 -0.30 13.38 -13.14
CA VAL A 87 0.83 13.42 -14.06
C VAL A 87 0.56 14.50 -15.09
N ASP A 88 1.59 15.30 -15.39
CA ASP A 88 1.53 16.31 -16.44
C ASP A 88 2.06 15.75 -17.77
N GLY A 89 1.39 16.12 -18.86
CA GLY A 89 1.74 15.70 -20.21
C GLY A 89 1.59 14.20 -20.47
N GLN A 90 2.55 13.64 -21.21
CA GLN A 90 2.55 12.25 -21.71
C GLN A 90 3.64 11.39 -21.04
N ASN A 91 4.25 11.88 -19.97
CA ASN A 91 5.30 11.14 -19.28
C ASN A 91 4.68 9.96 -18.51
N ASN A 92 5.31 8.80 -18.63
CA ASN A 92 4.94 7.64 -17.84
C ASN A 92 5.48 7.78 -16.40
N SER A 93 4.72 7.26 -15.43
CA SER A 93 5.12 7.20 -14.02
C SER A 93 4.66 5.87 -13.42
N GLY A 94 4.93 5.66 -12.14
CA GLY A 94 4.46 4.48 -11.44
C GLY A 94 4.75 4.51 -9.95
N VAL A 95 4.09 3.61 -9.22
CA VAL A 95 4.27 3.43 -7.79
C VAL A 95 4.88 2.05 -7.56
N GLN A 96 6.14 2.04 -7.12
CA GLN A 96 6.82 0.80 -6.73
C GLN A 96 6.18 0.21 -5.48
N ILE A 97 5.86 -1.08 -5.52
CA ILE A 97 5.37 -1.85 -4.36
C ILE A 97 6.28 -3.05 -4.13
N ARG A 98 6.62 -3.31 -2.86
CA ARG A 98 7.50 -4.42 -2.43
C ARG A 98 8.78 -4.53 -3.27
N SER A 99 9.29 -3.39 -3.74
CA SER A 99 10.46 -3.31 -4.62
C SER A 99 11.75 -3.25 -3.82
N GLU A 100 12.84 -3.59 -4.47
CA GLU A 100 14.17 -3.68 -3.86
C GLU A 100 15.17 -2.82 -4.63
N SER A 101 16.26 -2.45 -3.98
CA SER A 101 17.45 -1.83 -4.58
C SER A 101 18.64 -2.37 -3.80
N LYS A 102 19.33 -3.34 -4.40
CA LYS A 102 20.44 -4.06 -3.75
C LYS A 102 21.73 -3.89 -4.56
N PRO A 103 22.88 -3.65 -3.93
CA PRO A 103 24.15 -3.46 -4.66
C PRO A 103 24.51 -4.61 -5.59
N ASP A 104 24.13 -5.85 -5.24
CA ASP A 104 24.38 -7.07 -6.00
C ASP A 104 23.41 -7.28 -7.18
N TYR A 105 22.35 -6.47 -7.29
CA TYR A 105 21.41 -6.50 -8.41
C TYR A 105 21.58 -5.25 -9.28
N GLN A 106 22.19 -5.43 -10.46
CA GLN A 106 22.42 -4.35 -11.45
C GLN A 106 22.99 -3.07 -10.80
N ASN A 107 23.96 -3.22 -9.89
CA ASN A 107 24.60 -2.13 -9.16
C ASN A 107 23.61 -1.20 -8.42
N GLY A 108 22.61 -1.77 -7.73
CA GLY A 108 21.63 -0.99 -6.97
C GLY A 108 20.45 -0.46 -7.79
N ARG A 109 20.21 -0.97 -9.00
CA ARG A 109 19.01 -0.59 -9.76
C ARG A 109 17.74 -0.99 -8.99
N VAL A 110 16.79 -0.08 -8.85
CA VAL A 110 15.47 -0.38 -8.32
C VAL A 110 14.79 -1.41 -9.24
N HIS A 111 14.23 -2.44 -8.63
CA HIS A 111 13.56 -3.53 -9.33
C HIS A 111 12.41 -4.09 -8.48
N GLY A 112 11.34 -4.53 -9.14
CA GLY A 112 10.15 -5.01 -8.43
C GLY A 112 8.85 -4.63 -9.12
N TYR A 113 7.74 -4.93 -8.44
CA TYR A 113 6.41 -4.65 -8.96
C TYR A 113 6.13 -3.14 -8.95
N GLN A 114 5.60 -2.63 -10.05
CA GLN A 114 5.17 -1.26 -10.26
C GLN A 114 3.68 -1.24 -10.56
N ILE A 115 2.92 -0.39 -9.86
CA ILE A 115 1.60 0.01 -10.32
C ILE A 115 1.78 1.13 -11.33
N GLU A 116 1.39 0.87 -12.57
CA GLU A 116 1.64 1.77 -13.70
C GLU A 116 0.76 3.02 -13.63
N ILE A 117 1.33 4.17 -13.99
CA ILE A 117 0.60 5.40 -14.30
C ILE A 117 0.93 5.78 -15.75
N ASP A 118 0.02 5.42 -16.64
CA ASP A 118 0.18 5.54 -18.09
C ASP A 118 -0.91 6.48 -18.64
N PRO A 119 -0.57 7.76 -18.89
CA PRO A 119 -1.50 8.73 -19.48
C PRO A 119 -1.67 8.57 -21.00
N SER A 120 -0.94 7.64 -21.64
CA SER A 120 -1.00 7.43 -23.08
C SER A 120 -2.28 6.71 -23.52
N ASN A 121 -2.52 6.64 -24.84
CA ASN A 121 -3.64 5.90 -25.43
C ASN A 121 -3.61 4.39 -25.17
N ARG A 122 -2.49 3.84 -24.66
CA ARG A 122 -2.43 2.45 -24.22
C ARG A 122 -3.29 2.23 -22.97
N MET A 123 -3.42 3.25 -22.11
CA MET A 123 -4.26 3.28 -20.91
C MET A 123 -3.94 2.15 -19.91
N TRP A 124 -2.65 1.86 -19.75
CA TRP A 124 -1.98 1.02 -18.73
C TRP A 124 -2.25 1.32 -17.25
N THR A 125 -2.86 2.46 -16.91
CA THR A 125 -2.92 2.92 -15.51
C THR A 125 -3.58 1.88 -14.59
N GLY A 126 -2.90 1.51 -13.50
CA GLY A 126 -3.31 0.48 -12.55
C GLY A 126 -2.81 -0.94 -12.88
N GLY A 127 -2.21 -1.15 -14.06
CA GLY A 127 -1.55 -2.41 -14.40
C GLY A 127 -0.31 -2.68 -13.55
N ILE A 128 0.03 -3.96 -13.36
CA ILE A 128 1.25 -4.36 -12.65
C ILE A 128 2.36 -4.61 -13.68
N TYR A 129 3.40 -3.78 -13.64
CA TYR A 129 4.62 -3.94 -14.40
C TYR A 129 5.76 -4.46 -13.50
N ASP A 130 6.71 -5.18 -14.08
CA ASP A 130 7.84 -5.76 -13.32
C ASP A 130 9.15 -5.04 -13.65
N GLU A 131 9.41 -3.92 -12.96
CA GLU A 131 10.52 -3.02 -13.24
C GLU A 131 11.86 -3.75 -13.12
N ALA A 132 12.67 -3.62 -14.18
CA ALA A 132 14.04 -4.10 -14.28
C ALA A 132 14.26 -5.62 -14.06
N ARG A 133 13.20 -6.44 -14.02
CA ARG A 133 13.28 -7.91 -13.90
C ARG A 133 12.83 -8.67 -15.15
N ARG A 134 12.45 -7.96 -16.21
CA ARG A 134 12.04 -8.55 -17.49
C ARG A 134 13.27 -8.76 -18.37
N GLU A 135 13.29 -9.89 -19.07
CA GLU A 135 14.30 -10.23 -20.09
C GLU A 135 14.22 -9.34 -21.33
#